data_AF-S7W502-F1
#
_entry.id   AF-S7W502-F1
#
_cell.length_a   1.000
_cell.length_b   1.000
_cell.length_c   1.000
_cell.angle_alpha   90.00
_cell.angle_beta   90.00
_cell.angle_gamma   90.00
#
_symmetry.space_group_name_H-M   'P 1'
#
loop_
_entity.id
_entity.type
_entity.pdbx_description
1 polymer ?
#
loop_
_entity_poly.entity_id
_entity_poly.type
_entity_poly.pdbx_seq_one_letter_code
_entity_poly.pdbx_strand_id
1 'polypeptide(L)'
;MFYTSPPNNTNNYHIKILNNKKYYFLREKKRRYSDQFKDPLFIKKDIFKKLKMIEKLYEENKNMEEEIEKWKECINNCIIMLIDSYDHNGKDIFKALNLKKYGFDIKDYCNESEEEEDNKDD
;
A
#
# COMPACT_ATOMS: atom_id res chain seq x y z
N MET A 1 -8.06 0.06 43.26
CA MET A 1 -8.32 0.66 44.59
C MET A 1 -9.03 -0.37 45.45
N PHE A 2 -8.61 -0.56 46.71
CA PHE A 2 -9.21 -1.53 47.63
C PHE A 2 -9.64 -0.83 48.91
N TYR A 3 -10.63 -1.41 49.60
CA TYR A 3 -11.13 -0.92 50.88
C TYR A 3 -10.94 -1.97 51.96
N THR A 4 -10.69 -1.52 53.19
CA THR A 4 -10.55 -2.38 54.38
C THR A 4 -11.84 -2.41 55.22
N SER A 5 -12.69 -1.41 55.07
CA SER A 5 -14.05 -1.35 55.63
C SER A 5 -15.09 -1.89 54.63
N PRO A 6 -16.20 -2.47 55.11
CA PRO A 6 -17.25 -2.97 54.23
C PRO A 6 -17.92 -1.80 53.48
N PRO A 7 -17.94 -1.82 52.13
CA PRO A 7 -18.63 -0.80 51.35
C PRO A 7 -20.15 -0.96 51.46
N ASN A 8 -20.87 0.16 51.36
CA ASN A 8 -22.35 0.21 51.48
C ASN A 8 -23.10 -0.73 50.53
N ASN A 9 -22.47 -1.21 49.45
CA ASN A 9 -23.09 -2.06 48.45
C ASN A 9 -22.16 -3.23 48.08
N THR A 10 -22.24 -4.32 48.85
CA THR A 10 -21.37 -5.50 48.78
C THR A 10 -21.43 -6.23 47.43
N ASN A 11 -22.56 -6.14 46.71
CA ASN A 11 -22.75 -6.78 45.40
C ASN A 11 -21.77 -6.31 44.32
N ASN A 12 -21.24 -5.09 44.44
CA ASN A 12 -20.30 -4.51 43.47
C ASN A 12 -18.85 -4.87 43.74
N TYR A 13 -18.56 -5.65 44.79
CA TYR A 13 -17.20 -5.95 45.22
C TYR A 13 -16.94 -7.46 45.23
N HIS A 14 -15.69 -7.84 45.06
CA HIS A 14 -15.19 -9.17 45.38
C HIS A 14 -14.33 -9.08 46.64
N ILE A 15 -14.52 -10.04 47.55
CA ILE A 15 -13.84 -10.07 48.85
C ILE A 15 -12.66 -11.01 48.74
N LYS A 16 -11.48 -10.52 49.10
CA LYS A 16 -10.27 -11.34 49.23
C LYS A 16 -9.85 -11.35 50.69
N ILE A 17 -9.59 -12.53 51.24
CA ILE A 17 -9.12 -12.68 52.62
C ILE A 17 -7.62 -12.97 52.57
N LEU A 18 -6.82 -12.09 53.18
CA LEU A 18 -5.38 -12.28 53.38
C LEU A 18 -5.07 -12.06 54.85
N ASN A 19 -4.37 -13.01 55.49
CA ASN A 19 -3.92 -12.90 56.88
C ASN A 19 -5.06 -12.50 57.85
N ASN A 20 -6.21 -13.17 57.75
CA ASN A 20 -7.44 -12.89 58.49
C ASN A 20 -8.04 -11.47 58.33
N LYS A 21 -7.52 -10.66 57.39
CA LYS A 21 -8.07 -9.36 57.02
C LYS A 21 -8.87 -9.46 55.73
N LYS A 22 -10.05 -8.83 55.72
CA LYS A 22 -10.93 -8.76 54.55
C LYS A 22 -10.58 -7.52 53.71
N TYR A 23 -10.42 -7.73 52.41
CA TYR A 23 -10.17 -6.68 51.43
C TYR A 23 -11.29 -6.69 50.40
N TYR A 24 -11.86 -5.52 50.13
CA TYR A 24 -12.94 -5.33 49.17
C TYR A 24 -12.40 -4.68 47.90
N PHE A 25 -12.48 -5.40 46.79
CA PHE A 25 -12.05 -4.94 45.47
C PHE A 25 -13.26 -4.69 44.58
N LEU A 26 -13.32 -3.52 43.95
CA LEU A 26 -14.41 -3.20 43.04
C LEU A 26 -14.42 -4.21 41.89
N ARG A 27 -15.57 -4.80 41.57
CA ARG A 27 -15.71 -5.68 40.42
C ARG A 27 -15.50 -4.86 39.15
N GLU A 28 -14.57 -5.29 38.31
CA GLU A 28 -14.40 -4.70 37.00
C GLU A 28 -15.64 -5.03 36.15
N LYS A 29 -16.32 -3.98 35.69
CA LYS A 29 -17.42 -4.16 34.73
C LYS A 29 -16.81 -4.66 33.42
N LYS A 30 -17.38 -5.71 32.84
CA LYS A 30 -17.04 -6.11 31.46
C LYS A 30 -17.28 -4.89 30.57
N ARG A 31 -16.20 -4.37 29.97
CA ARG A 31 -16.27 -3.29 29.00
C ARG A 31 -17.11 -3.75 27.81
N ARG A 32 -17.90 -2.84 27.21
CA ARG A 32 -18.59 -3.17 25.95
C ARG A 32 -17.54 -3.39 24.87
N TYR A 33 -17.86 -4.20 23.86
CA TYR A 33 -16.96 -4.43 22.73
C TYR A 33 -16.52 -3.10 22.08
N SER A 34 -17.44 -2.14 21.96
CA SER A 34 -17.16 -0.77 21.48
C SER A 34 -16.11 0.00 22.29
N ASP A 35 -15.99 -0.29 23.59
CA ASP A 35 -15.05 0.41 24.47
C ASP A 35 -13.62 -0.13 24.32
N GLN A 36 -13.44 -1.31 23.70
CA GLN A 36 -12.11 -1.84 23.38
C GLN A 36 -11.40 -1.00 22.32
N PHE A 37 -12.14 -0.39 21.39
CA PHE A 37 -11.59 0.50 20.36
C PHE A 37 -11.15 1.86 20.90
N LYS A 38 -11.58 2.22 22.11
CA LYS A 38 -11.17 3.45 22.82
C LYS A 38 -9.94 3.22 23.69
N ASP A 39 -9.48 1.98 23.82
CA ASP A 39 -8.31 1.66 24.62
C ASP A 39 -7.03 2.17 23.91
N PRO A 40 -6.22 3.02 24.56
CA PRO A 40 -4.98 3.53 23.99
C PRO A 40 -4.03 2.41 23.53
N LEU A 41 -4.04 1.25 24.18
CA LEU A 41 -3.23 0.10 23.78
C LEU A 41 -3.74 -0.53 22.48
N PHE A 42 -5.06 -0.58 22.28
CA PHE A 42 -5.67 -1.07 21.05
C PHE A 42 -5.34 -0.13 19.88
N ILE A 43 -5.46 1.18 20.08
CA ILE A 43 -5.15 2.19 19.06
C ILE A 43 -3.68 2.11 18.65
N LYS A 44 -2.75 2.01 19.61
CA LYS A 44 -1.31 1.85 19.32
C LYS A 44 -1.03 0.58 18.52
N LYS A 45 -1.67 -0.54 18.86
CA LYS A 45 -1.52 -1.81 18.13
C LYS A 45 -2.03 -1.72 16.69
N ASP A 46 -3.15 -1.04 16.47
CA ASP A 46 -3.71 -0.84 15.14
C ASP A 46 -2.82 0.07 14.26
N ILE A 47 -2.34 1.18 14.82
CA ILE A 47 -1.38 2.08 14.15
C ILE A 47 -0.11 1.31 13.77
N PHE A 48 0.43 0.50 14.68
CA PHE A 48 1.64 -0.29 14.40
C PHE A 48 1.43 -1.30 13.28
N LYS A 49 0.26 -1.96 13.21
CA LYS A 49 -0.06 -2.86 12.10
C LYS A 49 -0.12 -2.13 10.77
N LYS A 50 -0.75 -0.95 10.74
CA LYS A 50 -0.84 -0.13 9.53
C LYS A 50 0.54 0.33 9.06
N LEU A 51 1.41 0.76 9.98
CA LEU A 51 2.79 1.12 9.66
C LEU A 51 3.56 -0.06 9.06
N LYS A 52 3.50 -1.25 9.66
CA LYS A 52 4.12 -2.45 9.09
C LYS A 52 3.61 -2.80 7.69
N MET A 53 2.32 -2.59 7.44
CA MET A 53 1.74 -2.83 6.12
C MET A 53 2.27 -1.84 5.08
N ILE A 54 2.45 -0.58 5.46
CA ILE A 54 3.06 0.45 4.62
C ILE A 54 4.53 0.13 4.36
N GLU A 55 5.31 -0.24 5.39
CA GLU A 55 6.71 -0.66 5.24
C GLU A 55 6.85 -1.83 4.26
N LYS A 56 6.02 -2.86 4.41
CA LYS A 56 6.01 -4.01 3.52
C LYS A 56 5.68 -3.62 2.07
N LEU A 57 4.65 -2.80 1.87
CA LEU A 57 4.30 -2.31 0.53
C LEU A 57 5.40 -1.43 -0.07
N TYR A 58 6.11 -0.66 0.75
CA TYR A 58 7.24 0.12 0.30
C TYR A 58 8.39 -0.79 -0.12
N GLU A 59 8.74 -1.81 0.66
CA GLU A 59 9.79 -2.78 0.30
C GLU A 59 9.44 -3.57 -0.98
N GLU A 60 8.20 -4.03 -1.11
CA GLU A 60 7.73 -4.77 -2.30
C GLU A 60 7.74 -3.91 -3.57
N ASN A 61 7.39 -2.62 -3.46
CA ASN A 61 7.30 -1.72 -4.60
C ASN A 61 8.55 -0.84 -4.81
N LYS A 62 9.54 -0.94 -3.92
CA LYS A 62 10.73 -0.07 -3.94
C LYS A 62 11.45 -0.10 -5.27
N ASN A 63 11.44 -1.26 -5.93
CA ASN A 63 12.16 -1.51 -7.16
C ASN A 63 11.27 -1.42 -8.41
N MET A 64 9.98 -1.12 -8.27
CA MET A 64 9.06 -1.08 -9.42
C MET A 64 9.47 -0.01 -10.43
N GLU A 65 9.93 1.16 -9.97
CA GLU A 65 10.44 2.21 -10.85
C GLU A 65 11.71 1.75 -11.60
N GLU A 66 12.65 1.12 -10.90
CA GLU A 66 13.87 0.57 -11.52
C GLU A 66 13.55 -0.54 -12.54
N GLU A 67 12.58 -1.41 -12.22
CA GLU A 67 12.12 -2.48 -13.10
C GLU A 67 11.47 -1.90 -14.36
N ILE A 68 10.59 -0.91 -14.21
CA ILE A 68 9.95 -0.19 -15.32
C ILE A 68 11.01 0.44 -16.22
N GLU A 69 12.03 1.08 -15.65
CA GLU A 69 13.10 1.72 -16.41
C GLU A 69 13.90 0.70 -17.23
N LYS A 70 14.25 -0.45 -16.65
CA LYS A 70 14.92 -1.55 -17.37
C LYS A 70 14.08 -2.08 -18.52
N TRP A 71 12.78 -2.23 -18.30
CA TRP A 71 11.86 -2.67 -19.37
C TRP A 71 11.73 -1.63 -20.47
N LYS A 72 11.67 -0.34 -20.14
CA LYS A 72 11.70 0.74 -21.13
C LYS A 72 12.97 0.72 -21.96
N GLU A 73 14.13 0.58 -21.32
CA GLU A 73 15.42 0.48 -22.01
C GLU A 73 15.50 -0.74 -22.94
N CYS A 74 15.00 -1.89 -22.48
CA CYS A 74 14.92 -3.10 -23.29
C CYS A 74 14.04 -2.90 -24.54
N ILE A 75 12.84 -2.35 -24.36
CA ILE A 75 11.91 -2.06 -25.47
C ILE A 75 12.55 -1.04 -26.44
N ASN A 76 13.20 0.00 -25.90
CA ASN A 76 13.91 1.00 -26.69
C ASN A 76 14.96 0.36 -27.61
N ASN A 77 15.80 -0.52 -27.05
CA ASN A 77 16.81 -1.26 -27.82
C ASN A 77 16.18 -2.16 -28.89
N CYS A 78 15.05 -2.81 -28.59
CA CYS A 78 14.33 -3.60 -29.59
C CYS A 78 13.80 -2.75 -30.74
N ILE A 79 13.24 -1.57 -30.47
CA ILE A 79 12.75 -0.65 -31.51
C ILE A 79 13.90 -0.20 -32.39
N ILE A 80 15.03 0.22 -31.79
CA ILE A 80 16.23 0.63 -32.53
C ILE A 80 16.74 -0.52 -33.42
N MET A 81 16.79 -1.75 -32.90
CA MET A 81 17.20 -2.92 -33.71
C MET A 81 16.26 -3.17 -34.89
N LEU A 82 14.94 -3.02 -34.71
CA LEU A 82 13.97 -3.20 -35.79
C LEU A 82 14.13 -2.15 -36.89
N ILE A 83 14.43 -0.90 -36.52
CA ILE A 83 14.67 0.18 -37.47
C ILE A 83 16.02 -0.04 -38.18
N ASP A 84 17.11 -0.18 -37.43
CA ASP A 84 18.47 -0.17 -37.98
C ASP A 84 18.86 -1.48 -38.69
N SER A 85 18.43 -2.62 -38.15
CA SER A 85 18.87 -3.95 -38.64
C SER A 85 17.87 -4.62 -39.56
N TYR A 86 16.59 -4.26 -39.46
CA TYR A 86 15.50 -4.87 -40.24
C TYR A 86 14.80 -3.88 -41.17
N ASP A 87 15.23 -2.61 -41.21
CA ASP A 87 14.71 -1.55 -42.09
C ASP A 87 13.18 -1.38 -41.95
N HIS A 88 12.67 -1.58 -40.73
CA HIS A 88 11.26 -1.36 -40.45
C HIS A 88 10.98 0.11 -40.16
N ASN A 89 9.89 0.61 -40.72
CA ASN A 89 9.41 1.96 -40.45
C ASN A 89 8.97 2.07 -38.97
N GLY A 90 9.51 3.07 -38.26
CA GLY A 90 9.17 3.36 -36.85
C GLY A 90 7.67 3.54 -36.63
N LYS A 91 6.94 4.09 -37.60
CA LYS A 91 5.48 4.25 -37.54
C LYS A 91 4.73 2.93 -37.48
N ASP A 92 5.12 1.98 -38.32
CA ASP A 92 4.50 0.66 -38.39
C ASP A 92 4.75 -0.12 -37.09
N ILE A 93 5.96 0.00 -36.53
CA ILE A 93 6.30 -0.57 -35.23
C ILE A 93 5.42 0.03 -34.13
N PHE A 94 5.28 1.36 -34.10
CA PHE A 94 4.46 2.08 -33.11
C PHE A 94 2.97 1.69 -33.19
N LYS A 95 2.44 1.53 -34.40
CA LYS A 95 1.07 1.12 -34.66
C LYS A 95 0.85 -0.34 -34.28
N ALA A 96 1.76 -1.24 -34.66
CA ALA A 96 1.66 -2.67 -34.38
C ALA A 96 1.76 -2.99 -32.87
N LEU A 97 2.65 -2.29 -32.15
CA LEU A 97 2.91 -2.55 -30.73
C LEU A 97 2.13 -1.64 -29.76
N ASN A 98 1.34 -0.69 -30.27
CA ASN A 98 0.57 0.28 -29.47
C ASN A 98 1.42 1.03 -28.42
N LEU A 99 2.66 1.39 -28.78
CA LEU A 99 3.67 1.92 -27.84
C LEU A 99 3.25 3.22 -27.13
N LYS A 100 2.39 4.02 -27.76
CA LYS A 100 1.79 5.23 -27.16
C LYS A 100 1.04 4.94 -25.85
N LYS A 101 0.41 3.76 -25.72
CA LYS A 101 -0.29 3.37 -24.48
C LYS A 101 0.67 3.11 -23.32
N TYR A 102 1.93 2.83 -23.63
CA TYR A 102 2.99 2.53 -22.67
C TYR A 102 3.92 3.72 -22.41
N GLY A 103 3.60 4.89 -22.96
CA GLY A 103 4.31 6.14 -22.69
C GLY A 103 5.54 6.41 -23.55
N PHE A 104 5.68 5.71 -24.68
CA PHE A 104 6.71 6.03 -25.69
C PHE A 104 6.18 7.09 -26.66
N ASP A 105 7.03 8.04 -27.04
CA ASP A 105 6.71 9.07 -28.04
C ASP A 105 7.27 8.65 -29.41
N ILE A 106 6.45 8.77 -30.45
CA ILE A 106 6.82 8.38 -31.81
C ILE A 106 7.92 9.29 -32.38
N LYS A 107 7.99 10.53 -31.89
CA LYS A 107 8.97 11.53 -32.32
C LYS A 107 10.41 11.15 -31.98
N ASP A 108 10.59 10.32 -30.96
CA ASP A 108 11.91 9.84 -30.56
C ASP A 108 12.47 8.79 -31.55
N TYR A 109 11.63 8.27 -32.47
CA TYR A 109 11.94 7.13 -33.33
C TYR A 109 11.67 7.36 -34.82
N CYS A 110 10.90 8.38 -35.19
CA CYS A 110 10.65 8.76 -36.57
C CYS A 110 11.08 10.21 -36.82
N ASN A 111 11.79 10.43 -37.93
CA ASN A 111 12.04 11.78 -38.43
C ASN A 111 10.75 12.36 -39.05
N GLU A 112 10.57 13.68 -38.96
CA GLU A 112 9.40 14.43 -39.47
C GLU A 112 9.08 14.16 -40.96
N SER A 113 10.03 13.61 -41.72
CA SER A 113 9.88 13.25 -43.14
C SER A 113 8.85 12.14 -43.41
N GLU A 114 8.41 11.40 -42.41
CA GLU A 114 7.39 10.35 -42.59
C GLU A 114 5.98 10.82 -42.24
N GLU A 115 5.79 12.03 -41.68
CA GLU A 115 4.51 12.55 -41.17
C GLU A 115 3.39 12.73 -42.22
N GLU A 116 3.69 12.63 -43.52
CA GLU A 116 2.78 13.08 -44.59
C GLU A 116 1.74 12.06 -45.11
N GLU A 117 1.77 10.78 -44.73
CA GLU A 117 0.95 9.77 -45.44
C GLU A 117 -0.48 9.53 -44.90
N ASP A 118 -0.88 10.01 -43.72
CA ASP A 118 -2.21 9.69 -43.14
C ASP A 118 -3.28 10.79 -43.34
N ASN A 119 -2.99 11.90 -44.04
CA ASN A 119 -3.94 13.01 -44.26
C ASN A 119 -4.55 13.07 -45.68
N LYS A 120 -4.70 11.92 -46.36
CA LYS A 120 -5.49 11.81 -47.57
C LYS A 120 -6.33 10.53 -47.50
N ASP A 121 -7.55 10.68 -47.00
CA ASP A 121 -8.77 10.02 -47.50
C ASP A 121 -9.92 10.33 -46.52
N ASP A 122 -10.55 11.48 -46.74
CA ASP A 122 -11.95 11.78 -46.39
C ASP A 122 -12.65 12.32 -47.66
#